data_AF-A0A7S2B9U6-F1
#
_entry.id   AF-A0A7S2B9U6-F1
#
_cell.length_a   1.000
_cell.length_b   1.000
_cell.length_c   1.000
_cell.angle_alpha   90.00
_cell.angle_beta   90.00
_cell.angle_gamma   90.00
#
_symmetry.space_group_name_H-M   'P 1'
#
loop_
_entity.id
_entity.type
_entity.pdbx_description
1 polymer ?
#
loop_
_entity_poly.entity_id
_entity_poly.type
_entity_poly.pdbx_seq_one_letter_code
_entity_poly.pdbx_strand_id
1 'polypeptide(L)'
;HVPLRMPSSKRLLGHINKTFGTLAFCRRWLERDDGGSAAVNGSNGQQTKYLGALKNLCDNNIVQAYPPLVDKAGSYVSQYEHTILLRPTCKEVISRGDDY
;
A
#
# COMPACT_ATOMS: atom_id res chain seq x y z
N HIS A 1 0.02 13.39 -15.71
CA HIS A 1 1.10 12.67 -16.42
C HIS A 1 2.44 13.34 -16.07
N VAL A 2 3.27 12.69 -15.24
CA VAL A 2 4.60 13.21 -14.84
C VAL A 2 5.67 12.48 -15.66
N PRO A 3 6.52 13.18 -16.44
CA PRO A 3 7.52 12.53 -17.29
C PRO A 3 8.67 11.95 -16.45
N LEU A 4 8.59 10.65 -16.15
CA LEU A 4 9.67 9.90 -15.49
C LEU A 4 10.83 9.65 -16.46
N ARG A 5 12.02 10.16 -16.14
CA ARG A 5 13.23 9.92 -16.96
C ARG A 5 13.85 8.54 -16.71
N MET A 6 13.75 8.04 -15.48
CA MET A 6 14.34 6.77 -15.08
C MET A 6 13.48 5.57 -15.57
N PRO A 7 14.03 4.65 -16.40
CA PRO A 7 13.26 3.52 -16.93
C PRO A 7 12.77 2.55 -15.85
N SER A 8 13.55 2.34 -14.78
CA SER A 8 13.13 1.49 -13.65
C SER A 8 11.93 2.09 -12.90
N SER A 9 11.87 3.40 -12.69
CA SER A 9 10.70 4.08 -12.11
C SER A 9 9.44 3.92 -12.97
N LYS A 10 9.57 4.01 -14.30
CA LYS A 10 8.46 3.77 -15.22
C LYS A 10 7.92 2.34 -15.10
N ARG A 11 8.81 1.34 -15.09
CA ARG A 11 8.41 -0.07 -14.92
C ARG A 11 7.74 -0.31 -13.57
N LEU A 12 8.32 0.21 -12.49
CA LEU A 12 7.76 0.06 -11.14
C LEU A 12 6.40 0.75 -11.01
N LEU A 13 6.24 1.96 -11.58
CA LEU A 13 4.94 2.65 -11.59
C LEU A 13 3.90 1.85 -12.40
N GLY A 14 4.29 1.28 -13.53
CA GLY A 14 3.42 0.39 -14.31
C GLY A 14 2.95 -0.81 -13.48
N HIS A 15 3.87 -1.44 -12.74
CA HIS A 15 3.54 -2.54 -11.82
C HIS A 15 2.58 -2.11 -10.71
N ILE A 16 2.85 -0.98 -10.05
CA ILE A 16 2.01 -0.43 -8.97
C ILE A 16 0.60 -0.13 -9.49
N ASN A 17 0.48 0.57 -10.61
CA ASN A 17 -0.80 0.92 -11.20
C ASN A 17 -1.62 -0.31 -11.60
N LYS A 18 -0.96 -1.33 -12.18
CA LYS A 18 -1.62 -2.59 -12.56
C LYS A 18 -2.09 -3.39 -11.34
N THR A 19 -1.29 -3.41 -10.27
CA THR A 19 -1.48 -4.34 -9.14
C THR A 19 -2.30 -3.73 -8.01
N PHE A 20 -2.02 -2.48 -7.62
CA PHE A 20 -2.63 -1.83 -6.46
C PHE A 20 -3.55 -0.67 -6.86
N GLY A 21 -3.29 -0.03 -8.00
CA GLY A 21 -3.99 1.18 -8.40
C GLY A 21 -3.78 2.28 -7.35
N THR A 22 -4.84 2.61 -6.61
CA THR A 22 -4.82 3.60 -5.52
C THR A 22 -4.75 2.99 -4.13
N LEU A 23 -4.78 1.66 -4.00
CA LEU A 23 -4.67 0.97 -2.71
C LEU A 23 -3.24 1.09 -2.16
N ALA A 24 -3.14 1.14 -0.82
CA ALA A 24 -1.86 1.08 -0.15
C ALA A 24 -1.15 -0.25 -0.42
N PHE A 25 0.18 -0.22 -0.44
CA PHE A 25 1.02 -1.40 -0.57
C PHE A 25 2.24 -1.29 0.34
N CYS A 26 2.97 -2.40 0.50
CA CYS A 26 4.22 -2.40 1.25
C CYS A 26 5.34 -3.08 0.45
N ARG A 27 6.59 -2.81 0.85
CA ARG A 27 7.80 -3.38 0.23
C ARG A 27 7.77 -4.90 0.14
N ARG A 28 7.31 -5.57 1.21
CA ARG A 28 7.18 -7.03 1.27
C ARG A 28 6.28 -7.58 0.17
N TRP A 29 5.26 -6.86 -0.26
CA TRP A 29 4.37 -7.31 -1.33
C TRP A 29 5.04 -7.28 -2.69
N LEU A 30 5.85 -6.24 -2.95
CA LEU A 30 6.65 -6.15 -4.17
C LEU A 30 7.70 -7.27 -4.25
N GLU A 31 8.22 -7.72 -3.12
CA GLU A 31 9.27 -8.75 -3.02
C GLU A 31 8.75 -10.18 -3.09
N ARG A 32 7.43 -10.40 -2.97
CA ARG A 32 6.83 -11.72 -3.16
C ARG A 32 6.86 -12.13 -4.63
N ASP A 33 6.86 -13.44 -4.89
CA ASP A 33 6.83 -14.02 -6.24
C ASP A 33 5.62 -13.54 -7.05
N ASP A 34 4.48 -13.27 -6.39
CA ASP A 34 3.27 -12.73 -6.99
C ASP A 34 3.26 -11.20 -7.17
N GLY A 35 4.33 -10.51 -6.76
CA GLY A 35 4.43 -9.05 -6.85
C GLY A 35 3.31 -8.29 -6.15
N GLY A 36 2.63 -8.92 -5.18
CA GLY A 36 1.54 -8.33 -4.41
C GLY A 36 0.13 -8.75 -4.85
N SER A 37 -0.01 -9.52 -5.93
CA SER A 37 -1.30 -10.14 -6.27
C SER A 37 -1.14 -11.32 -7.24
N ALA A 38 -1.40 -12.53 -6.74
CA ALA A 38 -1.39 -13.74 -7.56
C ALA A 38 -2.43 -13.69 -8.68
N ALA A 39 -3.59 -13.07 -8.45
CA ALA A 39 -4.63 -12.91 -9.45
C ALA A 39 -4.20 -11.98 -10.61
N VAL A 40 -3.34 -11.00 -10.35
CA VAL A 40 -2.93 -10.00 -11.36
C VAL A 40 -1.61 -10.37 -12.05
N ASN A 41 -0.67 -10.98 -11.34
CA ASN A 41 0.70 -11.22 -11.81
C ASN A 41 1.09 -12.71 -11.88
N GLY A 42 0.23 -13.63 -11.43
CA GLY A 42 0.59 -15.04 -11.31
C GLY A 42 1.74 -15.24 -10.33
N SER A 43 2.73 -16.06 -10.69
CA SER A 43 3.92 -16.37 -9.89
C SER A 43 5.19 -15.65 -10.35
N ASN A 44 5.08 -14.67 -11.26
CA ASN A 44 6.22 -13.96 -11.84
C ASN A 44 6.05 -12.44 -11.78
N GLY A 45 5.60 -11.93 -10.63
CA GLY A 45 5.37 -10.53 -10.33
C GLY A 45 6.48 -9.87 -9.48
N GLN A 46 7.44 -10.64 -8.98
CA GLN A 46 8.47 -10.16 -8.07
C GLN A 46 9.24 -8.96 -8.62
N GLN A 47 9.31 -7.91 -7.82
CA GLN A 47 10.14 -6.73 -8.08
C GLN A 47 11.46 -6.86 -7.32
N THR A 48 12.57 -6.74 -8.04
CA THR A 48 13.91 -6.75 -7.47
C THR A 48 14.62 -5.42 -7.73
N LYS A 49 15.57 -5.05 -6.86
CA LYS A 49 16.38 -3.82 -7.00
C LYS A 49 15.54 -2.54 -7.21
N TYR A 50 14.34 -2.50 -6.63
CA TYR A 50 13.34 -1.46 -6.89
C TYR A 50 13.45 -0.24 -5.96
N LEU A 51 14.26 -0.29 -4.90
CA LEU A 51 14.32 0.77 -3.88
C LEU A 51 14.66 2.17 -4.45
N GLY A 52 15.62 2.24 -5.39
CA GLY A 52 15.96 3.50 -6.05
C GLY A 52 14.83 4.04 -6.92
N ALA A 53 14.11 3.15 -7.62
CA ALA A 53 12.92 3.51 -8.39
C ALA A 53 11.78 3.97 -7.47
N LEU A 54 11.54 3.29 -6.36
CA LEU A 54 10.50 3.65 -5.39
C LEU A 54 10.80 5.02 -4.76
N LYS A 55 12.04 5.27 -4.36
CA LYS A 55 12.47 6.59 -3.87
C LYS A 55 12.21 7.67 -4.91
N ASN A 56 12.57 7.43 -6.17
CA ASN A 56 12.31 8.38 -7.25
C ASN A 56 10.81 8.66 -7.45
N LEU A 57 9.94 7.65 -7.31
CA LEU A 57 8.48 7.86 -7.37
C LEU A 57 7.97 8.72 -6.20
N CYS A 58 8.51 8.53 -5.00
CA CYS A 58 8.21 9.35 -3.83
C CYS A 58 8.71 10.79 -3.99
N ASP A 59 9.96 10.97 -4.41
CA ASP A 59 10.58 12.28 -4.63
C ASP A 59 9.83 13.10 -5.71
N ASN A 60 9.13 12.44 -6.64
CA ASN A 60 8.28 13.06 -7.66
C ASN A 60 6.80 13.19 -7.24
N ASN A 61 6.45 12.91 -5.98
CA ASN A 61 5.08 12.96 -5.43
C ASN A 61 4.07 12.09 -6.20
N ILE A 62 4.53 11.01 -6.83
CA ILE A 62 3.66 10.04 -7.53
C ILE A 62 3.16 8.98 -6.54
N VAL A 63 4.03 8.57 -5.61
CA VAL A 63 3.73 7.65 -4.51
C VAL A 63 3.97 8.40 -3.21
N GLN A 64 3.06 8.26 -2.25
CA GLN A 64 3.24 8.87 -0.93
C GLN A 64 3.80 7.84 0.05
N ALA A 65 4.89 8.20 0.73
CA ALA A 65 5.43 7.38 1.81
C ALA A 65 4.63 7.59 3.10
N TYR A 66 4.23 6.50 3.74
CA TYR A 66 3.60 6.48 5.06
C TYR A 66 4.55 5.78 6.05
N PRO A 67 5.47 6.51 6.69
CA PRO A 67 6.38 5.93 7.69
C PRO A 67 5.61 5.55 8.97
N PRO A 68 6.19 4.70 9.83
CA PRO A 68 5.62 4.40 11.14
C PRO A 68 5.36 5.68 11.95
N LEU A 69 4.18 5.76 12.58
CA LEU A 69 3.83 6.82 13.53
C LEU A 69 4.10 6.30 14.94
N VAL A 70 4.97 6.99 15.67
CA VAL A 70 5.45 6.56 16.99
C VAL A 70 5.29 7.68 18.02
N ASP A 71 4.89 7.31 19.23
CA ASP A 71 4.87 8.23 20.38
C ASP A 71 6.28 8.34 21.02
N LYS A 72 6.41 9.14 22.08
CA LYS A 72 7.63 9.33 22.85
C LYS A 72 8.19 7.99 23.36
N ALA A 73 9.52 7.91 23.42
CA ALA A 73 10.20 6.73 23.94
C ALA A 73 9.72 6.42 25.37
N GLY A 74 9.32 5.17 25.61
CA GLY A 74 8.77 4.71 26.89
C GLY A 74 7.24 4.83 27.01
N SER A 75 6.56 5.49 26.07
CA SER A 75 5.09 5.48 26.01
C SER A 75 4.54 4.12 25.58
N TYR A 76 3.30 3.84 25.99
CA TYR A 76 2.51 2.69 25.54
C TYR A 76 1.27 3.16 24.79
N VAL A 77 0.95 2.54 23.66
CA VAL A 77 -0.19 2.90 22.80
C VAL A 77 -1.09 1.67 22.58
N SER A 78 -2.40 1.88 22.64
CA SER A 78 -3.43 0.88 22.30
C SER A 78 -4.36 1.42 21.21
N GLN A 79 -4.91 0.54 20.35
CA GLN A 79 -5.83 0.91 19.26
C GLN A 79 -6.98 -0.11 19.17
N TYR A 80 -8.20 0.38 18.91
CA TYR A 80 -9.35 -0.39 18.41
C TYR A 80 -9.87 0.27 17.12
N GLU A 81 -10.41 -0.50 16.19
CA GLU A 81 -10.93 0.01 14.91
C GLU A 81 -12.17 -0.78 14.46
N HIS A 82 -13.18 -0.05 13.97
CA HIS A 82 -14.31 -0.63 13.25
C HIS A 82 -14.62 0.19 12.00
N THR A 83 -14.96 -0.51 10.93
CA THR A 83 -15.62 0.07 9.76
C THR A 83 -17.13 0.15 10.01
N ILE A 84 -17.69 1.34 9.84
CA ILE A 84 -19.12 1.62 10.01
C ILE A 84 -19.69 2.07 8.66
N LEU A 85 -20.85 1.52 8.31
CA LEU A 85 -21.63 1.96 7.16
C LEU A 85 -22.83 2.80 7.62
N LEU A 86 -22.87 4.05 7.19
CA LEU A 86 -24.03 4.92 7.37
C LEU A 86 -25.04 4.66 6.26
N ARG A 87 -26.02 3.81 6.54
CA ARG A 87 -27.12 3.51 5.61
C ARG A 87 -28.24 4.53 5.76
N PRO A 88 -29.12 4.65 4.75
CA PRO A 88 -30.30 5.51 4.85
C PRO A 88 -31.18 5.22 6.07
N THR A 89 -31.24 3.95 6.52
CA THR A 89 -32.15 3.51 7.59
C THR A 89 -31.46 3.26 8.94
N CYS A 90 -30.13 3.13 8.97
CA CYS A 90 -29.41 2.83 10.19
C CYS A 90 -27.91 3.12 10.08
N LYS A 91 -27.25 3.16 11.23
CA LYS A 91 -25.81 3.04 11.35
C LYS A 91 -25.47 1.58 11.61
N GLU A 92 -24.71 0.96 10.72
CA GLU A 92 -24.31 -0.44 10.82
C GLU A 92 -22.80 -0.55 11.08
N VAL A 93 -22.41 -1.29 12.12
CA VAL A 93 -21.00 -1.60 12.38
C VAL A 93 -20.66 -2.90 11.65
N ILE A 94 -20.25 -2.81 10.39
CA ILE A 94 -20.08 -3.97 9.49
C ILE A 94 -18.92 -4.90 9.86
N SER A 95 -18.09 -4.49 10.81
CA SER A 95 -16.91 -5.23 11.28
C SER A 95 -17.06 -5.75 12.71
N ARG A 96 -18.26 -5.65 13.31
CA ARG A 96 -18.55 -6.15 14.67
C ARG A 96 -18.49 -7.68 14.71
N GLY A 97 -17.77 -8.24 15.68
CA GLY A 97 -17.78 -9.66 16.04
C GLY A 97 -18.16 -9.89 17.50
N ASP A 98 -18.06 -11.14 17.97
CA ASP A 98 -18.26 -11.51 19.38
C ASP A 98 -17.03 -11.17 20.26
N ASP A 99 -15.91 -10.80 19.63
CA ASP A 99 -14.64 -10.46 20.27
C ASP A 99 -14.53 -8.96 20.62
N TYR A 100 -14.80 -8.06 19.68
CA TYR A 100 -14.79 -6.61 19.92
C TYR A 100 -15.48 -5.77 18.86
#